data_AF-A0A2H5Y697-F1
#
_entry.id   AF-A0A2H5Y697-F1
#
_cell.length_a   1.000
_cell.length_b   1.000
_cell.length_c   1.000
_cell.angle_alpha   90.00
_cell.angle_beta   90.00
_cell.angle_gamma   90.00
#
_symmetry.space_group_name_H-M   'P 1'
#
loop_
_entity.id
_entity.type
_entity.pdbx_description
1 polymer ?
#
loop_
_entity_poly.entity_id
_entity_poly.type
_entity_poly.pdbx_seq_one_letter_code
_entity_poly.pdbx_strand_id
1 'polypeptide(L)'
;MNRWKIWIGLGLFAGLIIPALISAGMVRANIVESPAPYPAGAPITSTVPIPRLGFGGWWGMGPMMGHWGGGPLASQPLTAPAPFGGCPMMSGSWGPIGSTAHTPISDEEAVRIAREAIAAYGNPDLELAEVMAFDNHFYAQARERSTGRYAFEFLIDRYTGAVHPEPGPNMMWNTRYGMMGRGMMGGGFFSSGEMRLSPEEARQRAQAYLDRAMPGAIADEEADPFYGYYTLHILRDGRIIGMLSVHGSTGQVWVHTWHGNFLRMVYGHEGEH
;
A
#
# COMPACT_ATOMS: atom_id res chain seq x y z
N MET A 1 -46.21 -15.44 -65.98
CA MET A 1 -45.55 -15.82 -67.25
C MET A 1 -44.40 -14.85 -67.46
N ASN A 2 -43.13 -15.20 -67.71
CA ASN A 2 -42.44 -16.47 -67.88
C ASN A 2 -40.92 -16.17 -67.85
N ARG A 3 -40.18 -16.99 -67.08
CA ARG A 3 -38.91 -17.68 -67.43
C ARG A 3 -37.65 -16.83 -67.69
N TRP A 4 -36.64 -16.89 -66.82
CA TRP A 4 -35.52 -17.86 -66.83
C TRP A 4 -34.83 -18.05 -68.18
N LYS A 5 -33.53 -17.72 -68.28
CA LYS A 5 -32.45 -18.72 -68.45
C LYS A 5 -31.03 -18.10 -68.47
N ILE A 6 -30.17 -18.80 -67.74
CA ILE A 6 -28.70 -18.74 -67.64
C ILE A 6 -28.05 -19.18 -68.96
N TRP A 7 -26.87 -18.63 -69.31
CA TRP A 7 -25.81 -19.38 -70.00
C TRP A 7 -24.40 -18.93 -69.59
N ILE A 8 -23.59 -19.95 -69.33
CA ILE A 8 -22.15 -19.98 -69.01
C ILE A 8 -21.35 -19.81 -70.30
N GLY A 9 -20.24 -19.09 -70.25
CA GLY A 9 -19.23 -19.06 -71.32
C GLY A 9 -17.83 -18.93 -70.73
N LEU A 10 -17.18 -20.07 -70.50
CA LEU A 10 -15.73 -20.16 -70.30
C LEU A 10 -15.01 -19.80 -71.60
N GLY A 11 -14.07 -18.85 -71.52
CA GLY A 11 -13.13 -18.54 -72.60
C GLY A 11 -11.72 -18.38 -72.01
N LEU A 12 -10.93 -19.44 -72.12
CA LEU A 12 -9.48 -19.45 -71.89
C LEU A 12 -8.79 -18.53 -72.91
N PHE A 13 -8.01 -17.56 -72.46
CA PHE A 13 -6.91 -17.00 -73.23
C PHE A 13 -5.66 -16.91 -72.36
N ALA A 14 -4.67 -17.70 -72.73
CA ALA A 14 -3.31 -17.63 -72.24
C ALA A 14 -2.62 -16.37 -72.80
N GLY A 15 -1.91 -15.63 -71.94
CA GLY A 15 -1.11 -14.47 -72.30
C GLY A 15 0.02 -14.26 -71.29
N LEU A 16 1.25 -14.43 -71.77
CA LEU A 16 2.55 -14.38 -71.11
C LEU A 16 2.78 -13.29 -70.03
N ILE A 17 3.28 -13.75 -68.88
CA ILE A 17 4.50 -13.37 -68.12
C ILE A 17 5.11 -11.97 -68.36
N ILE A 18 5.10 -11.16 -67.29
CA ILE A 18 6.21 -10.28 -66.89
C ILE A 18 6.40 -10.44 -65.36
N PRO A 19 7.58 -10.82 -64.83
CA PRO A 19 7.80 -10.90 -63.39
C PRO A 19 8.08 -9.50 -62.84
N ALA A 20 7.13 -8.96 -62.08
CA ALA A 20 7.38 -7.82 -61.21
C ALA A 20 8.18 -8.30 -59.98
N LEU A 21 9.41 -7.83 -59.88
CA LEU A 21 10.27 -7.95 -58.70
C LEU A 21 9.57 -7.35 -57.48
N ILE A 22 9.06 -8.20 -56.59
CA ILE A 22 8.67 -7.78 -55.24
C ILE A 22 9.97 -7.69 -54.44
N SER A 23 10.46 -6.47 -54.27
CA SER A 23 11.48 -6.15 -53.28
C SER A 23 10.99 -6.61 -51.91
N ALA A 24 11.75 -7.53 -51.31
CA ALA A 24 11.63 -7.88 -49.90
C ALA A 24 11.76 -6.60 -49.07
N GLY A 25 10.65 -6.13 -48.51
CA GLY A 25 10.65 -5.16 -47.44
C GLY A 25 11.31 -5.79 -46.23
N MET A 26 12.61 -5.55 -46.07
CA MET A 26 13.30 -5.71 -44.80
C MET A 26 12.54 -4.89 -43.75
N VAL A 27 11.86 -5.58 -42.84
CA VAL A 27 11.57 -5.03 -41.51
C VAL A 27 12.94 -4.83 -40.86
N ARG A 28 13.44 -3.59 -40.91
CA ARG A 28 14.49 -3.16 -39.99
C ARG A 28 13.89 -3.23 -38.59
N ALA A 29 14.26 -4.28 -37.85
CA ALA A 29 14.27 -4.19 -36.40
C ALA A 29 15.19 -3.02 -36.05
N ASN A 30 14.62 -1.90 -35.61
CA ASN A 30 15.38 -0.97 -34.80
C ASN A 30 15.67 -1.72 -33.49
N ILE A 31 16.85 -2.33 -33.44
CA ILE A 31 17.50 -2.65 -32.19
C ILE A 31 17.65 -1.30 -31.48
N VAL A 32 16.78 -1.03 -30.51
CA VAL A 32 17.08 -0.07 -29.47
C VAL A 32 18.24 -0.70 -28.71
N GLU A 33 19.43 -0.16 -28.95
CA GLU A 33 20.62 -0.48 -28.18
C GLU A 33 20.30 -0.25 -26.71
N SER A 34 20.36 -1.33 -25.91
CA SER A 34 20.42 -1.21 -24.46
C SER A 34 21.60 -0.29 -24.11
N PRO A 35 21.41 0.78 -23.31
CA PRO A 35 22.55 1.53 -22.82
C PRO A 35 23.42 0.60 -21.97
N ALA A 36 24.72 0.61 -22.28
CA ALA A 36 25.76 -0.15 -21.60
C ALA A 36 25.71 0.05 -20.07
N PRO A 37 26.16 -0.94 -19.28
CA PRO A 37 26.21 -0.83 -17.83
C PRO A 37 27.11 0.34 -17.41
N TYR A 38 26.59 1.20 -16.54
CA TYR A 38 27.36 2.28 -15.92
C TYR A 38 28.64 1.71 -15.28
N PRO A 39 29.81 2.36 -15.47
CA PRO A 39 31.03 1.96 -14.78
C PRO A 39 30.85 2.15 -13.27
N ALA A 40 31.31 1.16 -12.50
CA ALA A 40 31.35 1.21 -11.04
C ALA A 40 32.09 2.47 -10.57
N GLY A 41 31.31 3.48 -10.16
CA GLY A 41 31.83 4.68 -9.50
C GLY A 41 32.46 4.31 -8.16
N ALA A 42 33.60 4.93 -7.88
CA ALA A 42 34.36 4.79 -6.64
C ALA A 42 33.48 4.96 -5.38
N PRO A 43 33.83 4.32 -4.26
CA PRO A 43 33.00 4.35 -3.05
C PRO A 43 32.91 5.78 -2.50
N ILE A 44 31.75 6.41 -2.66
CA ILE A 44 31.38 7.54 -1.83
C ILE A 44 31.01 6.98 -0.46
N THR A 45 31.78 7.35 0.55
CA THR A 45 31.42 7.14 1.95
C THR A 45 30.15 7.95 2.23
N SER A 46 28.99 7.30 2.20
CA SER A 46 27.76 7.87 2.77
C SER A 46 27.98 8.06 4.27
N THR A 47 27.93 9.31 4.72
CA THR A 47 28.02 9.71 6.13
C THR A 47 26.66 9.68 6.83
N VAL A 48 25.62 9.15 6.17
CA VAL A 48 24.34 8.89 6.84
C VAL A 48 24.44 7.53 7.53
N PRO A 49 24.40 7.47 8.86
CA PRO A 49 24.37 6.19 9.55
C PRO A 49 23.03 5.52 9.20
N ILE A 50 23.06 4.51 8.32
CA ILE A 50 21.94 3.58 8.13
C ILE A 50 21.81 2.85 9.47
N PRO A 51 20.74 3.07 10.26
CA PRO A 51 20.50 2.22 11.39
C PRO A 51 20.25 0.83 10.80
N ARG A 52 21.11 -0.14 11.13
CA ARG A 52 20.68 -1.54 11.14
C ARG A 52 19.30 -1.55 11.78
N LEU A 53 18.33 -2.27 11.21
CA LEU A 53 17.01 -2.52 11.81
C LEU A 53 17.22 -3.18 13.19
N GLY A 54 17.54 -2.34 14.16
CA GLY A 54 17.96 -2.68 15.50
C GLY A 54 16.72 -2.60 16.35
N PHE A 55 16.08 -3.75 16.52
CA PHE A 55 15.15 -3.97 17.61
C PHE A 55 15.93 -3.87 18.92
N GLY A 56 16.07 -2.66 19.45
CA GLY A 56 16.68 -2.43 20.75
C GLY A 56 17.36 -1.09 20.86
N GLY A 57 16.74 -0.17 21.59
CA GLY A 57 17.43 0.98 22.17
C GLY A 57 16.65 2.28 22.09
N TRP A 58 15.81 2.50 23.11
CA TRP A 58 15.13 3.75 23.46
C TRP A 58 14.10 4.15 22.39
N TRP A 59 12.80 4.25 22.69
CA TRP A 59 12.14 5.36 23.38
C TRP A 59 10.81 4.87 24.01
N GLY A 60 10.53 5.24 25.26
CA GLY A 60 9.14 5.49 25.71
C GLY A 60 8.42 4.53 26.68
N MET A 61 8.99 3.40 27.12
CA MET A 61 8.45 2.66 28.27
C MET A 61 9.24 3.03 29.52
N GLY A 62 8.73 4.01 30.27
CA GLY A 62 9.17 4.22 31.66
C GLY A 62 8.89 2.97 32.51
N PRO A 63 9.65 2.75 33.59
CA PRO A 63 9.60 1.50 34.34
C PRO A 63 8.32 1.45 35.19
N MET A 64 7.31 0.70 34.79
CA MET A 64 6.30 0.18 35.74
C MET A 64 6.66 -1.25 36.14
N MET A 65 7.76 -1.36 36.87
CA MET A 65 7.91 -2.40 37.89
C MET A 65 7.03 -1.98 39.08
N GLY A 66 5.90 -2.65 39.29
CA GLY A 66 5.11 -2.45 40.50
C GLY A 66 3.74 -3.13 40.51
N HIS A 67 3.67 -4.22 41.28
CA HIS A 67 2.46 -4.81 41.87
C HIS A 67 1.55 -5.70 41.01
N TRP A 68 1.97 -6.96 40.88
CA TRP A 68 1.10 -8.08 41.24
C TRP A 68 0.81 -8.01 42.74
N GLY A 69 -0.44 -7.78 43.14
CA GLY A 69 -0.87 -7.81 44.55
C GLY A 69 -2.39 -7.79 44.65
N GLY A 70 -2.97 -8.88 45.16
CA GLY A 70 -4.40 -9.17 45.09
C GLY A 70 -5.31 -8.50 46.12
N GLY A 71 -6.61 -8.72 45.95
CA GLY A 71 -7.67 -8.43 46.94
C GLY A 71 -9.06 -8.26 46.28
N PRO A 72 -10.17 -8.64 46.94
CA PRO A 72 -11.29 -9.31 46.27
C PRO A 72 -12.60 -8.51 46.14
N LEU A 73 -13.51 -9.05 45.31
CA LEU A 73 -14.98 -8.89 45.31
C LEU A 73 -15.59 -7.52 44.98
N ALA A 74 -16.30 -7.45 43.84
CA ALA A 74 -17.67 -6.90 43.79
C ALA A 74 -18.39 -7.36 42.52
N SER A 75 -19.30 -8.32 42.71
CA SER A 75 -20.33 -8.72 41.75
C SER A 75 -21.31 -7.58 41.46
N GLN A 76 -21.39 -7.13 40.21
CA GLN A 76 -22.52 -6.39 39.66
C GLN A 76 -22.77 -6.86 38.21
N PRO A 77 -24.01 -7.16 37.81
CA PRO A 77 -24.33 -7.61 36.46
C PRO A 77 -24.50 -6.40 35.55
N LEU A 78 -23.60 -6.20 34.58
CA LEU A 78 -23.77 -5.17 33.56
C LEU A 78 -24.26 -5.80 32.27
N THR A 79 -25.57 -5.87 32.17
CA THR A 79 -26.31 -5.82 30.90
C THR A 79 -26.04 -4.47 30.23
N ALA A 80 -24.93 -4.37 29.50
CA ALA A 80 -24.68 -3.29 28.55
C ALA A 80 -23.82 -3.84 27.40
N PRO A 81 -24.23 -3.70 26.13
CA PRO A 81 -23.32 -3.95 25.01
C PRO A 81 -22.19 -2.93 25.11
N ALA A 82 -20.96 -3.42 25.27
CA ALA A 82 -19.77 -2.57 25.21
C ALA A 82 -19.81 -1.72 23.92
N PRO A 83 -19.42 -0.44 23.95
CA PRO A 83 -19.35 0.35 22.72
C PRO A 83 -18.25 -0.25 21.84
N PHE A 84 -18.73 -0.97 20.83
CA PHE A 84 -17.97 -1.74 19.87
C PHE A 84 -17.00 -0.85 19.07
N GLY A 85 -15.73 -1.23 19.00
CA GLY A 85 -14.94 -1.04 17.77
C GLY A 85 -13.58 -0.33 17.87
N GLY A 86 -13.24 0.31 18.99
CA GLY A 86 -11.88 0.84 19.19
C GLY A 86 -11.14 0.00 20.22
N CYS A 87 -9.96 -0.54 19.91
CA CYS A 87 -9.05 -0.97 20.97
C CYS A 87 -8.66 0.30 21.76
N PRO A 88 -9.16 0.52 23.00
CA PRO A 88 -9.02 1.81 23.69
C PRO A 88 -7.58 2.09 24.15
N MET A 89 -6.66 1.15 23.91
CA MET A 89 -5.30 1.13 24.46
C MET A 89 -4.23 1.58 23.46
N MET A 90 -4.59 1.90 22.21
CA MET A 90 -3.63 2.37 21.19
C MET A 90 -4.01 3.72 20.56
N SER A 91 -4.89 4.50 21.20
CA SER A 91 -5.15 5.90 20.83
C SER A 91 -4.05 6.84 21.34
N GLY A 92 -2.80 6.36 21.36
CA GLY A 92 -1.64 7.16 21.71
C GLY A 92 -1.40 8.17 20.60
N SER A 93 -1.60 9.45 20.91
CA SER A 93 -1.26 10.57 20.04
C SER A 93 0.20 10.43 19.60
N TRP A 94 0.43 10.07 18.34
CA TRP A 94 1.72 10.19 17.67
C TRP A 94 1.97 11.68 17.41
N GLY A 95 2.42 12.38 18.45
CA GLY A 95 2.85 13.77 18.32
C GLY A 95 4.16 13.85 17.55
N PRO A 96 4.44 14.98 16.88
CA PRO A 96 5.68 15.17 16.14
C PRO A 96 6.88 14.96 17.08
N ILE A 97 7.76 14.01 16.73
CA ILE A 97 9.06 13.87 17.38
C ILE A 97 9.81 15.17 17.06
N GLY A 98 10.22 15.88 18.11
CA GLY A 98 10.89 17.18 18.01
C GLY A 98 12.16 17.09 17.17
N SER A 99 12.03 17.36 15.87
CA SER A 99 13.14 17.63 14.98
C SER A 99 13.50 19.11 15.09
N THR A 100 14.78 19.40 15.26
CA THR A 100 15.32 20.77 15.12
C THR A 100 15.47 21.18 13.66
N ALA A 101 15.21 20.29 12.71
CA ALA A 101 15.15 20.64 11.30
C ALA A 101 13.81 21.32 11.00
N HIS A 102 13.88 22.56 10.55
CA HIS A 102 12.70 23.39 10.31
C HIS A 102 12.13 23.24 8.89
N THR A 103 12.89 22.63 7.98
CA THR A 103 12.48 22.43 6.58
C THR A 103 12.16 20.97 6.35
N PRO A 104 10.93 20.63 5.91
CA PRO A 104 10.61 19.28 5.49
C PRO A 104 11.47 18.83 4.31
N ILE A 105 11.78 17.54 4.23
CA ILE A 105 12.38 16.93 3.04
C ILE A 105 11.45 17.08 1.83
N SER A 106 12.02 17.08 0.62
CA SER A 106 11.23 17.19 -0.61
C SER A 106 10.47 15.90 -0.91
N ASP A 107 9.54 15.99 -1.86
CA ASP A 107 8.76 14.84 -2.33
C ASP A 107 9.65 13.82 -3.04
N GLU A 108 10.59 14.28 -3.87
CA GLU A 108 11.56 13.44 -4.56
C GLU A 108 12.44 12.68 -3.56
N GLU A 109 12.83 13.36 -2.48
CA GLU A 109 13.61 12.76 -1.41
C GLU A 109 12.80 11.71 -0.63
N ALA A 110 11.53 11.98 -0.34
CA ALA A 110 10.63 11.01 0.28
C ALA A 110 10.45 9.75 -0.59
N VAL A 111 10.26 9.92 -1.91
CA VAL A 111 10.19 8.79 -2.87
C VAL A 111 11.50 8.00 -2.90
N ARG A 112 12.65 8.68 -2.89
CA ARG A 112 13.96 8.02 -2.85
C ARG A 112 14.11 7.17 -1.59
N ILE A 113 13.81 7.74 -0.42
CA ILE A 113 13.85 7.04 0.88
C ILE A 113 12.89 5.85 0.88
N ALA A 114 11.68 6.01 0.35
CA ALA A 114 10.71 4.93 0.27
C ALA A 114 11.23 3.75 -0.56
N ARG A 115 11.84 4.01 -1.72
CA ARG A 115 12.46 2.97 -2.56
C ARG A 115 13.62 2.27 -1.85
N GLU A 116 14.46 3.01 -1.14
CA GLU A 116 15.58 2.45 -0.37
C GLU A 116 15.11 1.57 0.78
N ALA A 117 14.08 2.00 1.51
CA ALA A 117 13.47 1.21 2.59
C ALA A 117 12.90 -0.11 2.08
N ILE A 118 12.24 -0.09 0.91
CA ILE A 118 11.72 -1.30 0.26
C ILE A 118 12.87 -2.18 -0.23
N ALA A 119 13.91 -1.63 -0.86
CA ALA A 119 15.06 -2.39 -1.31
C ALA A 119 15.80 -3.08 -0.14
N ALA A 120 15.84 -2.45 1.03
CA ALA A 120 16.46 -3.00 2.24
C ALA A 120 15.78 -4.27 2.76
N TYR A 121 14.55 -4.60 2.32
CA TYR A 121 13.92 -5.89 2.60
C TYR A 121 14.61 -7.07 1.89
N GLY A 122 15.44 -6.81 0.86
CA GLY A 122 16.15 -7.84 0.11
C GLY A 122 15.24 -8.75 -0.71
N ASN A 123 13.98 -8.37 -0.92
CA ASN A 123 13.03 -9.10 -1.76
C ASN A 123 12.83 -8.36 -3.10
N PRO A 124 13.33 -8.91 -4.23
CA PRO A 124 13.24 -8.25 -5.54
C PRO A 124 11.82 -8.18 -6.10
N ASP A 125 10.87 -8.90 -5.52
CA ASP A 125 9.46 -8.85 -5.92
C ASP A 125 8.73 -7.61 -5.37
N LEU A 126 9.35 -6.84 -4.47
CA LEU A 126 8.73 -5.65 -3.90
C LEU A 126 8.98 -4.40 -4.74
N GLU A 127 7.96 -3.56 -4.84
CA GLU A 127 8.02 -2.24 -5.47
C GLU A 127 7.31 -1.17 -4.65
N LEU A 128 7.68 0.09 -4.87
CA LEU A 128 6.95 1.25 -4.34
C LEU A 128 5.65 1.41 -5.13
N ALA A 129 4.52 1.43 -4.43
CA ALA A 129 3.21 1.61 -5.05
C ALA A 129 2.68 3.04 -4.89
N GLU A 130 2.81 3.63 -3.70
CA GLU A 130 2.26 4.95 -3.41
C GLU A 130 3.09 5.68 -2.35
N VAL A 131 3.12 7.00 -2.45
CA VAL A 131 3.59 7.93 -1.41
C VAL A 131 2.59 9.09 -1.30
N MET A 132 2.19 9.41 -0.08
CA MET A 132 1.29 10.52 0.25
C MET A 132 1.96 11.44 1.26
N ALA A 133 1.78 12.75 1.09
CA ALA A 133 2.22 13.74 2.06
C ALA A 133 1.08 14.09 3.01
N PHE A 134 1.31 13.90 4.31
CA PHE A 134 0.51 14.49 5.39
C PHE A 134 1.33 15.57 6.09
N ASP A 135 0.69 16.44 6.88
CA ASP A 135 1.43 17.47 7.62
C ASP A 135 2.40 16.88 8.66
N ASN A 136 2.03 15.76 9.29
CA ASN A 136 2.87 15.04 10.26
C ASN A 136 4.03 14.23 9.63
N HIS A 137 3.80 13.56 8.50
CA HIS A 137 4.74 12.59 7.91
C HIS A 137 4.41 12.30 6.44
N PHE A 138 5.27 11.57 5.73
CA PHE A 138 4.88 10.89 4.49
C PHE A 138 4.40 9.47 4.80
N TYR A 139 3.30 9.06 4.19
CA TYR A 139 2.87 7.67 4.12
C TYR A 139 3.44 7.04 2.85
N ALA A 140 3.81 5.76 2.90
CA ALA A 140 4.20 4.99 1.74
C ALA A 140 3.78 3.54 1.88
N GLN A 141 3.48 2.90 0.74
CA GLN A 141 3.16 1.48 0.68
C GLN A 141 3.96 0.73 -0.38
N ALA A 142 4.33 -0.49 -0.03
CA ALA A 142 5.03 -1.44 -0.91
C ALA A 142 4.05 -2.48 -1.46
N ARG A 143 4.28 -2.94 -2.68
CA ARG A 143 3.46 -3.96 -3.37
C ARG A 143 4.33 -5.08 -3.92
N GLU A 144 3.80 -6.29 -3.95
CA GLU A 144 4.39 -7.40 -4.70
C GLU A 144 4.09 -7.24 -6.20
N ARG A 145 5.13 -7.24 -7.04
CA ARG A 145 4.98 -7.20 -8.50
C ARG A 145 4.25 -8.44 -9.01
N SER A 146 4.60 -9.60 -8.47
CA SER A 146 4.09 -10.90 -8.95
C SER A 146 2.60 -11.10 -8.73
N THR A 147 2.06 -10.57 -7.63
CA THR A 147 0.65 -10.79 -7.23
C THR A 147 -0.20 -9.53 -7.33
N GLY A 148 0.40 -8.34 -7.42
CA GLY A 148 -0.29 -7.06 -7.30
C GLY A 148 -0.82 -6.79 -5.88
N ARG A 149 -0.51 -7.64 -4.90
CA ARG A 149 -0.97 -7.48 -3.52
C ARG A 149 -0.06 -6.54 -2.76
N TYR A 150 -0.63 -5.66 -1.95
CA TYR A 150 0.17 -4.78 -1.11
C TYR A 150 0.83 -5.55 0.03
N ALA A 151 2.12 -5.29 0.20
CA ALA A 151 2.99 -6.01 1.10
C ALA A 151 2.95 -5.42 2.51
N PHE A 152 3.27 -4.14 2.66
CA PHE A 152 3.31 -3.43 3.94
C PHE A 152 3.27 -1.91 3.74
N GLU A 153 2.93 -1.22 4.83
CA GLU A 153 2.82 0.23 4.92
C GLU A 153 3.87 0.78 5.89
N PHE A 154 4.34 1.99 5.62
CA PHE A 154 5.33 2.65 6.47
C PHE A 154 5.25 4.17 6.37
N LEU A 155 5.74 4.81 7.42
CA LEU A 155 5.77 6.25 7.56
C LEU A 155 7.21 6.73 7.45
N ILE A 156 7.40 7.90 6.84
CA ILE A 156 8.68 8.59 6.72
C ILE A 156 8.55 9.93 7.43
N ASP A 157 9.38 10.16 8.43
CA ASP A 157 9.44 11.43 9.15
C ASP A 157 9.80 12.56 8.18
N ARG A 158 8.98 13.62 8.17
CA ARG A 158 9.08 14.70 7.19
C ARG A 158 10.31 15.56 7.32
N TYR A 159 11.06 15.48 8.41
CA TYR A 159 12.19 16.37 8.68
C TYR A 159 13.53 15.64 8.70
N THR A 160 13.52 14.38 9.14
CA THR A 160 14.70 13.55 9.32
C THR A 160 14.81 12.44 8.28
N GLY A 161 13.72 12.11 7.59
CA GLY A 161 13.67 10.98 6.67
C GLY A 161 13.66 9.61 7.36
N ALA A 162 13.52 9.56 8.69
CA ALA A 162 13.47 8.31 9.44
C ALA A 162 12.25 7.47 9.02
N VAL A 163 12.47 6.16 8.81
CA VAL A 163 11.43 5.23 8.33
C VAL A 163 10.94 4.35 9.48
N HIS A 164 9.62 4.25 9.61
CA HIS A 164 8.96 3.46 10.64
C HIS A 164 7.83 2.63 10.05
N PRO A 165 7.62 1.38 10.47
CA PRO A 165 6.41 0.65 10.12
C PRO A 165 5.17 1.43 10.54
N GLU A 166 4.12 1.41 9.71
CA GLU A 166 2.88 2.05 10.08
C GLU A 166 2.22 1.33 11.27
N PRO A 167 1.78 2.04 12.32
CA PRO A 167 1.12 1.43 13.45
C PRO A 167 -0.25 0.83 13.08
N GLY A 168 -0.75 -0.09 13.92
CA GLY A 168 -2.10 -0.64 13.74
C GLY A 168 -2.14 -1.79 12.72
N PRO A 169 -3.02 -1.77 11.70
CA PRO A 169 -3.27 -2.89 10.78
C PRO A 169 -2.02 -3.50 10.14
N ASN A 170 -1.09 -2.68 9.68
CA ASN A 170 0.17 -3.15 9.11
C ASN A 170 1.03 -3.97 10.09
N MET A 171 0.96 -3.68 11.39
CA MET A 171 1.71 -4.44 12.41
C MET A 171 0.88 -5.58 12.99
N MET A 172 -0.43 -5.38 13.14
CA MET A 172 -1.34 -6.23 13.92
C MET A 172 -2.19 -7.18 13.08
N TRP A 173 -2.50 -6.82 11.84
CA TRP A 173 -3.34 -7.64 10.94
C TRP A 173 -2.56 -8.17 9.74
N ASN A 174 -1.39 -7.59 9.42
CA ASN A 174 -0.55 -8.08 8.35
C ASN A 174 0.04 -9.46 8.67
N THR A 175 -0.50 -10.48 8.04
CA THR A 175 -0.15 -11.89 8.33
C THR A 175 1.10 -12.37 7.61
N ARG A 176 1.68 -11.57 6.72
CA ARG A 176 2.90 -11.94 5.97
C ARG A 176 4.10 -11.07 6.32
N TYR A 177 3.93 -9.75 6.36
CA TYR A 177 5.03 -8.80 6.56
C TYR A 177 5.04 -8.16 7.95
N GLY A 178 3.90 -8.19 8.66
CA GLY A 178 3.78 -7.65 10.02
C GLY A 178 4.33 -8.56 11.11
N MET A 179 4.09 -8.17 12.36
CA MET A 179 4.58 -8.91 13.54
C MET A 179 3.98 -10.31 13.65
N MET A 180 2.75 -10.49 13.16
CA MET A 180 2.11 -11.80 13.05
C MET A 180 2.84 -12.72 12.05
N GLY A 181 3.19 -12.20 10.87
CA GLY A 181 3.91 -12.97 9.84
C GLY A 181 5.35 -13.34 10.23
N ARG A 182 5.98 -12.52 11.09
CA ARG A 182 7.35 -12.76 11.58
C ARG A 182 7.45 -13.67 12.80
N GLY A 183 6.33 -14.26 13.25
CA GLY A 183 6.31 -15.24 14.34
C GLY A 183 6.64 -14.68 15.73
N MET A 184 6.80 -13.35 15.88
CA MET A 184 7.16 -12.71 17.16
C MET A 184 5.99 -12.61 18.15
N MET A 185 4.77 -12.88 17.72
CA MET A 185 3.55 -12.88 18.54
C MET A 185 3.02 -14.31 18.81
N GLY A 186 3.93 -15.28 19.02
CA GLY A 186 3.54 -16.65 19.42
C GLY A 186 2.62 -17.32 18.41
N GLY A 187 3.19 -17.79 17.31
CA GLY A 187 2.46 -18.38 16.20
C GLY A 187 1.44 -19.46 16.62
N GLY A 188 0.28 -19.44 15.94
CA GLY A 188 -0.53 -20.65 15.76
C GLY A 188 -2.03 -20.55 16.03
N PHE A 189 -2.54 -19.51 16.70
CA PHE A 189 -3.95 -19.55 17.17
C PHE A 189 -4.89 -18.43 16.70
N PHE A 190 -4.38 -17.32 16.15
CA PHE A 190 -5.25 -16.19 15.81
C PHE A 190 -4.89 -15.61 14.43
N SER A 191 -5.85 -15.74 13.51
CA SER A 191 -5.89 -15.21 12.13
C SER A 191 -5.19 -16.06 11.06
N SER A 192 -6.00 -16.74 10.24
CA SER A 192 -5.57 -17.52 9.08
C SER A 192 -5.02 -16.66 7.92
N GLY A 193 -4.92 -15.33 8.08
CA GLY A 193 -4.62 -14.41 6.97
C GLY A 193 -5.64 -14.47 5.82
N GLU A 194 -6.74 -15.20 6.04
CA GLU A 194 -7.75 -15.47 5.04
C GLU A 194 -8.56 -14.21 4.79
N MET A 195 -8.67 -13.83 3.53
CA MET A 195 -9.49 -12.72 3.08
C MET A 195 -10.88 -13.29 2.73
N ARG A 196 -11.82 -13.22 3.67
CA ARG A 196 -13.20 -13.72 3.48
C ARG A 196 -14.12 -12.67 2.88
N LEU A 197 -13.76 -11.40 3.02
CA LEU A 197 -14.45 -10.30 2.38
C LEU A 197 -13.81 -10.03 1.02
N SER A 198 -14.63 -9.65 0.04
CA SER A 198 -14.15 -9.01 -1.19
C SER A 198 -13.74 -7.54 -0.94
N PRO A 199 -13.00 -6.91 -1.85
CA PRO A 199 -12.72 -5.47 -1.80
C PRO A 199 -14.01 -4.63 -1.70
N GLU A 200 -15.05 -4.99 -2.45
CA GLU A 200 -16.34 -4.28 -2.44
C GLU A 200 -17.07 -4.46 -1.10
N GLU A 201 -17.04 -5.65 -0.52
CA GLU A 201 -17.59 -5.89 0.82
C GLU A 201 -16.84 -5.11 1.89
N ALA A 202 -15.50 -5.04 1.80
CA ALA A 202 -14.68 -4.23 2.69
C ALA A 202 -15.03 -2.73 2.58
N ARG A 203 -15.17 -2.21 1.35
CA ARG A 203 -15.62 -0.84 1.10
C ARG A 203 -17.01 -0.57 1.67
N GLN A 204 -17.94 -1.51 1.54
CA GLN A 204 -19.27 -1.38 2.16
C GLN A 204 -19.20 -1.33 3.69
N ARG A 205 -18.33 -2.13 4.32
CA ARG A 205 -18.08 -2.08 5.77
C ARG A 205 -17.49 -0.73 6.19
N ALA A 206 -16.52 -0.22 5.43
CA ALA A 206 -15.93 1.09 5.62
C ALA A 206 -16.97 2.20 5.51
N GLN A 207 -17.76 2.23 4.44
CA GLN A 207 -18.79 3.25 4.24
C GLN A 207 -19.83 3.23 5.35
N ALA A 208 -20.35 2.04 5.70
CA ALA A 208 -21.32 1.91 6.78
C ALA A 208 -20.76 2.41 8.12
N TYR A 209 -19.46 2.27 8.37
CA TYR A 209 -18.80 2.87 9.54
C TYR A 209 -18.74 4.39 9.44
N LEU A 210 -18.30 4.93 8.30
CA LEU A 210 -18.17 6.37 8.06
C LEU A 210 -19.52 7.10 8.16
N ASP A 211 -20.60 6.51 7.67
CA ASP A 211 -21.95 7.09 7.76
C ASP A 211 -22.35 7.43 9.22
N ARG A 212 -21.84 6.67 10.19
CA ARG A 212 -22.10 6.88 11.62
C ARG A 212 -21.03 7.74 12.29
N ALA A 213 -19.75 7.47 12.01
CA ALA A 213 -18.63 8.05 12.72
C ALA A 213 -18.20 9.41 12.15
N MET A 214 -18.39 9.62 10.85
CA MET A 214 -17.95 10.79 10.11
C MET A 214 -18.95 11.14 8.98
N PRO A 215 -20.16 11.63 9.32
CA PRO A 215 -21.18 11.93 8.31
C PRO A 215 -20.67 12.80 7.16
N GLY A 216 -21.06 12.44 5.93
CA GLY A 216 -20.61 13.11 4.70
C GLY A 216 -19.19 12.73 4.24
N ALA A 217 -18.49 11.83 4.94
CA ALA A 217 -17.30 11.18 4.41
C ALA A 217 -17.67 9.93 3.59
N ILE A 218 -16.85 9.64 2.59
CA ILE A 218 -17.02 8.53 1.65
C ILE A 218 -15.78 7.65 1.71
N ALA A 219 -15.95 6.33 1.73
CA ALA A 219 -14.84 5.40 1.52
C ALA A 219 -14.50 5.37 0.02
N ASP A 220 -13.22 5.48 -0.31
CA ASP A 220 -12.75 5.40 -1.69
C ASP A 220 -13.26 4.15 -2.41
N GLU A 221 -13.38 4.23 -3.74
CA GLU A 221 -13.74 3.10 -4.58
C GLU A 221 -12.69 2.00 -4.54
N GLU A 222 -11.41 2.37 -4.47
CA GLU A 222 -10.30 1.43 -4.36
C GLU A 222 -10.10 0.96 -2.92
N ALA A 223 -9.97 -0.36 -2.77
CA ALA A 223 -9.64 -1.00 -1.49
C ALA A 223 -8.39 -1.85 -1.67
N ASP A 224 -7.26 -1.30 -1.24
CA ASP A 224 -5.94 -1.90 -1.41
C ASP A 224 -5.82 -3.19 -0.62
N PRO A 225 -5.66 -4.36 -1.27
CA PRO A 225 -5.62 -5.63 -0.57
C PRO A 225 -4.22 -5.86 0.01
N PHE A 226 -4.12 -5.87 1.34
CA PHE A 226 -2.96 -6.36 2.07
C PHE A 226 -3.17 -7.82 2.49
N TYR A 227 -2.16 -8.41 3.14
CA TYR A 227 -2.27 -9.73 3.74
C TYR A 227 -3.04 -9.67 5.07
N GLY A 228 -4.35 -9.91 5.04
CA GLY A 228 -5.22 -9.97 6.23
C GLY A 228 -6.15 -8.77 6.41
N TYR A 229 -6.00 -7.72 5.61
CA TYR A 229 -6.81 -6.50 5.69
C TYR A 229 -6.81 -5.72 4.36
N TYR A 230 -7.67 -4.71 4.28
CA TYR A 230 -7.73 -3.71 3.22
C TYR A 230 -7.39 -2.34 3.79
N THR A 231 -6.72 -1.47 3.03
CA THR A 231 -6.63 -0.03 3.33
C THR A 231 -7.43 0.75 2.29
N LEU A 232 -8.11 1.80 2.75
CA LEU A 232 -8.92 2.69 1.91
C LEU A 232 -8.64 4.14 2.30
N HIS A 233 -8.67 5.04 1.31
CA HIS A 233 -8.72 6.47 1.59
C HIS A 233 -10.15 6.86 2.04
N ILE A 234 -10.21 7.92 2.84
CA ILE A 234 -11.46 8.56 3.26
C ILE A 234 -11.56 9.86 2.47
N LEU A 235 -12.64 10.01 1.73
CA LEU A 235 -12.92 11.16 0.88
C LEU A 235 -13.98 12.07 1.50
N ARG A 236 -13.86 13.38 1.26
CA ARG A 236 -14.93 14.36 1.42
C ARG A 236 -14.88 15.34 0.28
N ASP A 237 -16.01 15.54 -0.40
CA ASP A 237 -16.10 16.37 -1.60
C ASP A 237 -15.06 15.99 -2.67
N GLY A 238 -14.81 14.69 -2.83
CA GLY A 238 -13.83 14.15 -3.78
C GLY A 238 -12.36 14.36 -3.39
N ARG A 239 -12.06 14.75 -2.14
CA ARG A 239 -10.69 14.96 -1.65
C ARG A 239 -10.37 14.02 -0.50
N ILE A 240 -9.15 13.50 -0.49
CA ILE A 240 -8.63 12.69 0.61
C ILE A 240 -8.55 13.54 1.88
N ILE A 241 -9.14 13.04 2.96
CA ILE A 241 -9.12 13.66 4.30
C ILE A 241 -8.56 12.73 5.38
N GLY A 242 -8.19 11.50 5.02
CA GLY A 242 -7.67 10.51 5.95
C GLY A 242 -7.69 9.12 5.34
N MET A 243 -7.43 8.12 6.17
CA MET A 243 -7.36 6.72 5.76
C MET A 243 -7.97 5.82 6.84
N LEU A 244 -8.42 4.64 6.44
CA LEU A 244 -8.84 3.58 7.35
C LEU A 244 -8.45 2.23 6.78
N SER A 245 -8.48 1.21 7.63
CA SER A 245 -8.38 -0.18 7.19
C SER A 245 -9.60 -1.00 7.61
N VAL A 246 -9.84 -2.09 6.90
CA VAL A 246 -10.87 -3.08 7.20
C VAL A 246 -10.24 -4.46 7.29
N HIS A 247 -10.41 -5.15 8.41
CA HIS A 247 -9.92 -6.51 8.58
C HIS A 247 -10.58 -7.45 7.56
N GLY A 248 -9.78 -8.17 6.78
CA GLY A 248 -10.22 -8.89 5.58
C GLY A 248 -11.11 -10.11 5.84
N SER A 249 -11.10 -10.66 7.06
CA SER A 249 -12.04 -11.70 7.49
C SER A 249 -13.24 -11.21 8.30
N THR A 250 -13.04 -10.31 9.28
CA THR A 250 -14.08 -9.95 10.27
C THR A 250 -14.88 -8.70 9.90
N GLY A 251 -14.36 -7.88 8.98
CA GLY A 251 -14.94 -6.58 8.64
C GLY A 251 -14.75 -5.51 9.71
N GLN A 252 -13.89 -5.76 10.71
CA GLN A 252 -13.55 -4.75 11.71
C GLN A 252 -12.89 -3.55 11.04
N VAL A 253 -13.41 -2.34 11.30
CA VAL A 253 -12.88 -1.08 10.75
C VAL A 253 -11.91 -0.45 11.75
N TRP A 254 -10.80 0.06 11.25
CA TRP A 254 -9.79 0.79 12.02
C TRP A 254 -9.48 2.12 11.32
N VAL A 255 -9.92 3.25 11.89
CA VAL A 255 -9.57 4.58 11.37
C VAL A 255 -8.14 4.93 11.75
N HIS A 256 -7.37 5.39 10.78
CA HIS A 256 -5.99 5.82 11.01
C HIS A 256 -5.99 7.24 11.57
N THR A 257 -5.75 7.37 12.87
CA THR A 257 -5.84 8.66 13.59
C THR A 257 -4.50 9.38 13.73
N TRP A 258 -3.42 8.78 13.23
CA TRP A 258 -2.07 9.34 13.28
C TRP A 258 -1.71 10.17 12.04
N HIS A 259 -2.36 9.93 10.91
CA HIS A 259 -2.25 10.81 9.75
C HIS A 259 -2.87 12.15 10.11
N GLY A 260 -2.08 13.22 10.07
CA GLY A 260 -2.59 14.57 10.25
C GLY A 260 -3.34 15.03 8.99
N ASN A 261 -3.25 16.31 8.64
CA ASN A 261 -3.94 16.79 7.44
C ASN A 261 -3.27 16.26 6.17
N PHE A 262 -4.07 15.69 5.27
CA PHE A 262 -3.60 15.34 3.93
C PHE A 262 -3.17 16.61 3.17
N LEU A 263 -2.00 16.55 2.53
CA LEU A 263 -1.45 17.65 1.75
C LEU A 263 -1.58 17.37 0.25
N ARG A 264 -1.08 16.22 -0.21
CA ARG A 264 -1.08 15.83 -1.63
C ARG A 264 -0.60 14.40 -1.83
N MET A 265 -0.92 13.87 -3.01
CA MET A 265 -0.24 12.70 -3.58
C MET A 265 1.18 13.09 -4.00
N VAL A 266 2.13 12.20 -3.76
CA VAL A 266 3.55 12.38 -4.09
C VAL A 266 3.99 11.38 -5.17
N TYR A 267 3.50 10.15 -5.08
CA TYR A 267 3.78 9.07 -6.03
C TYR A 267 2.63 8.07 -5.98
N GLY A 268 2.34 7.38 -7.08
CA GLY A 268 1.20 6.47 -7.18
C GLY A 268 -0.02 7.15 -7.81
N HIS A 269 -1.19 6.52 -7.73
CA HIS A 269 -2.39 7.00 -8.42
C HIS A 269 -2.94 8.29 -7.76
N GLU A 270 -3.51 9.26 -8.47
CA GLU A 270 -4.14 9.22 -9.80
C GLU A 270 -3.26 9.74 -10.96
N GLY A 271 -3.01 8.88 -11.96
CA GLY A 271 -2.69 9.31 -13.34
C GLY A 271 -1.35 8.89 -13.97
N GLU A 272 -0.57 7.98 -13.38
CA GLU A 272 0.72 7.48 -13.90
C GLU A 272 1.60 8.56 -14.56
N HIS A 273 2.41 9.26 -13.77
CA HIS A 273 3.45 10.16 -14.29
C HIS A 273 4.82 9.84 -13.70
#